data_AF-A0A367IXT9-F1
#
_entry.id   AF-A0A367IXT9-F1
#
_cell.length_a   1.000
_cell.length_b   1.000
_cell.length_c   1.000
_cell.angle_alpha   90.00
_cell.angle_beta   90.00
_cell.angle_gamma   90.00
#
_symmetry.space_group_name_H-M   'P 1'
#
loop_
_entity.id
_entity.type
_entity.pdbx_description
1 polymer ?
#
loop_
_entity_poly.entity_id
_entity_poly.type
_entity_poly.pdbx_seq_one_letter_code
_entity_poly.pdbx_strand_id
1 'polypeptide(L)'
;MPSFDCPPFVWDDAILDRDAYHLRPHDIKSVVAIGDSITAGFGMISGRPPFSTVLEYRGKVFSAGGDKGEYTIPNFLSVYSNQKGSSKGATLPLSRGKQLNNAVSGAKTQDLNDEMTRLIKHINREYKDIKHEWKLITLFIGANNVCMLCEPPLSQLPGLASADIFEENVRNVLERIRTE
;
A
#
# COMPACT_ATOMS: atom_id res chain seq x y z
N MET A 1 16.22 -2.20 -12.15
CA MET A 1 16.06 -0.73 -12.12
C MET A 1 17.05 -0.06 -13.06
N PRO A 2 16.66 1.00 -13.78
CA PRO A 2 17.60 1.92 -14.44
C PRO A 2 18.58 2.49 -13.40
N SER A 3 19.79 2.83 -13.83
CA SER A 3 20.85 3.37 -12.96
C SER A 3 20.57 4.81 -12.48
N PHE A 4 19.71 5.56 -13.18
CA PHE A 4 19.40 6.97 -12.90
C PHE A 4 20.67 7.81 -12.66
N ASP A 5 21.62 7.74 -13.59
CA ASP A 5 22.97 8.32 -13.47
C ASP A 5 23.03 9.86 -13.39
N CYS A 6 21.88 10.53 -13.37
CA CYS A 6 21.81 11.97 -13.20
C CYS A 6 22.08 12.34 -11.73
N PRO A 7 22.86 13.40 -11.45
CA PRO A 7 23.03 13.89 -10.09
C PRO A 7 21.65 14.26 -9.49
N PRO A 8 21.42 13.99 -8.18
CA PRO A 8 20.17 14.37 -7.52
C PRO A 8 19.99 15.88 -7.61
N PHE A 9 18.97 16.32 -8.35
CA PHE A 9 18.68 17.73 -8.46
C PHE A 9 17.89 18.17 -7.22
N VAL A 10 18.51 19.03 -6.41
CA VAL A 10 17.86 19.68 -5.27
C VAL A 10 17.14 20.92 -5.79
N TRP A 11 15.82 20.84 -5.92
CA TRP A 11 15.00 22.00 -6.31
C TRP A 11 14.77 22.89 -5.08
N ASP A 12 15.32 24.10 -5.11
CA ASP A 12 14.89 25.19 -4.24
C ASP A 12 13.97 26.13 -5.03
N ASP A 13 12.66 25.92 -4.92
CA ASP A 13 11.62 26.80 -5.48
C ASP A 13 11.20 27.93 -4.55
N ALA A 14 11.87 28.09 -3.41
CA ALA A 14 11.48 29.03 -2.35
C ALA A 14 10.03 28.84 -1.85
N ILE A 15 9.39 27.69 -2.09
CA ILE A 15 8.07 27.36 -1.52
C ILE A 15 8.29 26.82 -0.11
N LEU A 16 7.92 27.62 0.89
CA LEU A 16 8.08 27.29 2.31
C LEU A 16 6.96 26.38 2.81
N ASP A 17 5.70 26.70 2.46
CA ASP A 17 4.53 25.89 2.78
C ASP A 17 4.11 25.11 1.53
N ARG A 18 4.55 23.85 1.45
CA ARG A 18 4.23 22.99 0.31
C ARG A 18 2.82 22.42 0.48
N ASP A 19 2.05 22.39 -0.60
CA ASP A 19 0.76 21.70 -0.70
C ASP A 19 0.82 20.56 -1.72
N ALA A 20 -0.30 19.85 -1.91
CA ALA A 20 -0.39 18.73 -2.84
C ALA A 20 -0.13 19.11 -4.32
N TYR A 21 -0.37 20.37 -4.72
CA TYR A 21 -0.15 20.85 -6.08
C TYR A 21 1.32 21.12 -6.38
N HIS A 22 2.13 21.36 -5.34
CA HIS A 22 3.55 21.66 -5.46
C HIS A 22 4.45 20.49 -5.04
N LEU A 23 3.89 19.29 -4.84
CA LEU A 23 4.63 18.12 -4.43
C LEU A 23 5.64 17.64 -5.46
N ARG A 24 6.80 17.20 -4.97
CA ARG A 24 7.87 16.59 -5.76
C ARG A 24 8.23 15.22 -5.22
N PRO A 25 8.92 14.39 -6.02
CA PRO A 25 9.46 13.12 -5.55
C PRO A 25 10.30 13.23 -4.26
N HIS A 26 11.06 14.33 -4.07
CA HIS A 26 11.89 14.52 -2.87
C HIS A 26 11.08 14.76 -1.58
N ASP A 27 9.88 15.35 -1.70
CA ASP A 27 9.06 15.72 -0.54
C ASP A 27 8.39 14.51 0.09
N ILE A 28 8.08 13.48 -0.72
CA ILE A 28 7.51 12.23 -0.24
C ILE A 28 8.57 11.56 0.65
N LYS A 29 8.22 11.28 1.91
CA LYS A 29 9.10 10.59 2.89
C LYS A 29 8.69 9.16 3.18
N SER A 30 7.50 8.77 2.73
CA SER A 30 7.03 7.40 2.84
C SER A 30 6.09 7.03 1.72
N VAL A 31 6.15 5.76 1.33
CA VAL A 31 5.13 5.12 0.52
C VAL A 31 4.42 4.07 1.37
N VAL A 32 3.10 4.15 1.43
CA VAL A 32 2.25 3.38 2.33
C VAL A 32 1.20 2.65 1.51
N ALA A 33 0.85 1.43 1.91
CA ALA A 33 -0.15 0.66 1.18
C ALA A 33 -1.15 -0.03 2.10
N ILE A 34 -2.41 0.00 1.68
CA ILE A 34 -3.53 -0.78 2.21
C ILE A 34 -4.26 -1.43 1.03
N GLY A 35 -4.93 -2.56 1.25
CA GLY A 35 -5.55 -3.31 0.18
C GLY A 35 -5.55 -4.82 0.40
N ASP A 36 -5.65 -5.56 -0.70
CA ASP A 36 -5.80 -7.01 -0.65
C ASP A 36 -4.53 -7.80 -1.01
N SER A 37 -4.73 -9.05 -1.46
CA SER A 37 -3.69 -9.98 -1.91
C SER A 37 -2.78 -9.43 -3.00
N ILE A 38 -3.28 -8.53 -3.86
CA ILE A 38 -2.46 -7.89 -4.91
C ILE A 38 -1.41 -7.00 -4.25
N THR A 39 -1.84 -6.19 -3.27
CA THR A 39 -0.98 -5.29 -2.50
C THR A 39 -0.03 -6.07 -1.58
N ALA A 40 -0.44 -7.25 -1.09
CA ALA A 40 0.42 -8.15 -0.33
C ALA A 40 1.44 -8.93 -1.20
N GLY A 41 1.25 -8.98 -2.53
CA GLY A 41 2.12 -9.72 -3.44
C GLY A 41 1.91 -11.23 -3.35
N PHE A 42 0.68 -11.67 -3.07
CA PHE A 42 0.34 -13.07 -2.93
C PHE A 42 0.65 -13.86 -4.21
N GLY A 43 1.53 -14.85 -4.10
CA GLY A 43 1.86 -15.78 -5.20
C GLY A 43 2.58 -15.13 -6.39
N MET A 44 3.00 -13.87 -6.32
CA MET A 44 3.48 -13.08 -7.46
C MET A 44 4.68 -13.70 -8.19
N ILE A 45 5.57 -14.39 -7.48
CA ILE A 45 6.70 -15.13 -8.07
C ILE A 45 6.60 -16.64 -7.85
N SER A 46 5.40 -17.16 -7.59
CA SER A 46 5.19 -18.59 -7.41
C SER A 46 5.51 -19.35 -8.69
N GLY A 47 6.19 -20.48 -8.56
CA GLY A 47 6.28 -21.48 -9.61
C GLY A 47 4.93 -22.15 -9.91
N ARG A 48 4.92 -23.00 -10.94
CA ARG A 48 3.78 -23.87 -11.25
C ARG A 48 3.81 -25.14 -10.38
N PRO A 49 2.66 -25.78 -10.14
CA PRO A 49 2.62 -27.11 -9.52
C PRO A 49 3.57 -28.09 -10.24
N PRO A 50 4.27 -28.98 -9.52
CA PRO A 50 4.19 -29.25 -8.08
C PRO A 50 5.07 -28.34 -7.20
N PHE A 51 5.83 -27.40 -7.78
CA PHE A 51 6.80 -26.56 -7.07
C PHE A 51 6.25 -25.16 -6.73
N SER A 52 4.93 -25.00 -6.69
CA SER A 52 4.28 -23.73 -6.34
C SER A 52 4.60 -23.34 -4.89
N THR A 53 5.05 -22.11 -4.69
CA THR A 53 5.34 -21.55 -3.36
C THR A 53 4.39 -20.40 -3.09
N VAL A 54 3.49 -20.60 -2.13
CA VAL A 54 2.46 -19.62 -1.78
C VAL A 54 2.96 -18.75 -0.63
N LEU A 55 3.59 -17.64 -0.99
CA LEU A 55 4.03 -16.59 -0.08
C LEU A 55 3.49 -15.22 -0.55
N GLU A 56 3.56 -14.24 0.34
CA GLU A 56 3.23 -12.84 0.06
C GLU A 56 4.53 -12.05 -0.13
N TYR A 57 4.88 -11.73 -1.38
CA TYR A 57 6.14 -11.08 -1.75
C TYR A 57 6.08 -9.56 -1.59
N ARG A 58 5.78 -9.09 -0.38
CA ARG A 58 5.58 -7.67 -0.06
C ARG A 58 6.75 -6.77 -0.42
N GLY A 59 7.98 -7.29 -0.39
CA GLY A 59 9.17 -6.56 -0.80
C GLY A 59 9.26 -6.24 -2.28
N LYS A 60 8.49 -6.94 -3.11
CA LYS A 60 8.54 -6.87 -4.57
C LYS A 60 7.33 -6.19 -5.21
N VAL A 61 6.27 -5.94 -4.44
CA VAL A 61 5.05 -5.31 -4.96
C VAL A 61 5.31 -3.87 -5.37
N PHE A 62 4.74 -3.46 -6.50
CA PHE A 62 4.99 -2.12 -7.05
C PHE A 62 4.58 -0.99 -6.09
N SER A 63 3.55 -1.22 -5.28
CA SER A 63 2.92 -0.20 -4.43
C SER A 63 3.73 0.18 -3.21
N ALA A 64 4.43 -0.76 -2.56
CA ALA A 64 5.17 -0.50 -1.31
C ALA A 64 6.44 -1.34 -1.11
N GLY A 65 6.86 -2.10 -2.13
CA GLY A 65 8.07 -2.92 -2.06
C GLY A 65 9.37 -2.11 -2.02
N GLY A 66 10.35 -2.59 -1.27
CA GLY A 66 11.68 -2.00 -1.11
C GLY A 66 12.82 -3.03 -1.23
N ASP A 67 12.55 -4.19 -1.85
CA ASP A 67 13.61 -5.11 -2.23
C ASP A 67 14.50 -4.48 -3.30
N LYS A 68 15.81 -4.62 -3.15
CA LYS A 68 16.78 -4.01 -4.06
C LYS A 68 16.58 -4.54 -5.49
N GLY A 69 16.51 -3.61 -6.45
CA GLY A 69 16.47 -3.91 -7.88
C GLY A 69 15.05 -4.04 -8.47
N GLU A 70 14.03 -4.12 -7.63
CA GLU A 70 12.63 -4.24 -8.04
C GLU A 70 12.07 -2.92 -8.61
N TYR A 71 11.15 -3.03 -9.56
CA TYR A 71 10.49 -1.89 -10.21
C TYR A 71 9.27 -1.45 -9.41
N THR A 72 9.52 -0.78 -8.29
CA THR A 72 8.50 -0.39 -7.32
C THR A 72 8.54 1.12 -7.09
N ILE A 73 7.39 1.72 -6.74
CA ILE A 73 7.30 3.15 -6.40
C ILE A 73 8.35 3.56 -5.35
N PRO A 74 8.55 2.83 -4.22
CA PRO A 74 9.54 3.24 -3.23
C PRO A 74 10.96 3.22 -3.76
N ASN A 75 11.35 2.21 -4.54
CA ASN A 75 12.68 2.17 -5.16
C ASN A 75 12.90 3.30 -6.17
N PHE A 76 11.90 3.65 -6.98
CA PHE A 76 12.02 4.80 -7.89
C PHE A 76 12.14 6.11 -7.12
N LEU A 77 11.35 6.30 -6.06
CA LEU A 77 11.42 7.50 -5.23
C LEU A 77 12.70 7.56 -4.37
N SER A 78 13.33 6.43 -4.06
CA SER A 78 14.56 6.38 -3.27
C SER A 78 15.75 7.10 -3.91
N VAL A 79 15.69 7.32 -5.23
CA VAL A 79 16.65 8.13 -5.98
C VAL A 79 16.57 9.61 -5.55
N TYR A 80 15.37 10.06 -5.18
CA TYR A 80 15.07 11.45 -4.89
C TYR A 80 14.98 11.73 -3.40
N SER A 81 14.48 10.81 -2.58
CA SER A 81 14.36 11.01 -1.13
C SER A 81 14.72 9.77 -0.32
N ASN A 82 15.15 10.00 0.93
CA ASN A 82 15.37 8.93 1.90
C ASN A 82 14.03 8.47 2.49
N GLN A 83 13.30 7.65 1.73
CA GLN A 83 11.99 7.09 2.10
C GLN A 83 12.09 6.11 3.26
N LYS A 84 11.05 6.03 4.10
CA LYS A 84 10.92 5.03 5.17
C LYS A 84 9.72 4.12 4.96
N GLY A 85 9.80 2.94 5.59
CA GLY A 85 8.67 2.03 5.75
C GLY A 85 8.32 1.15 4.54
N SER A 86 9.13 1.15 3.49
CA SER A 86 9.00 0.19 2.39
C SER A 86 9.14 -1.24 2.90
N SER A 87 8.29 -2.13 2.39
CA SER A 87 8.31 -3.54 2.79
C SER A 87 9.51 -4.26 2.21
N LYS A 88 10.07 -5.25 2.91
CA LYS A 88 11.19 -6.08 2.40
C LYS A 88 10.88 -7.57 2.51
N GLY A 89 11.37 -8.37 1.57
CA GLY A 89 11.21 -9.83 1.53
C GLY A 89 9.75 -10.28 1.47
N ALA A 90 9.49 -11.50 1.96
CA ALA A 90 8.15 -12.10 1.92
C ALA A 90 7.52 -12.29 3.32
N THR A 91 6.22 -12.60 3.33
CA THR A 91 5.47 -13.07 4.50
C THR A 91 4.73 -14.37 4.18
N LEU A 92 4.26 -15.06 5.22
CA LEU A 92 3.27 -16.12 5.06
C LEU A 92 1.92 -15.52 4.61
N PRO A 93 1.10 -16.29 3.88
CA PRO A 93 -0.26 -15.87 3.56
C PRO A 93 -1.06 -15.40 4.78
N LEU A 94 -1.94 -14.42 4.57
CA LEU A 94 -2.82 -13.84 5.60
C LEU A 94 -2.07 -13.06 6.70
N SER A 95 -0.81 -12.72 6.47
CA SER A 95 -0.09 -11.83 7.38
C SER A 95 -0.76 -10.46 7.42
N ARG A 96 -0.87 -9.88 8.62
CA ARG A 96 -1.52 -8.59 8.85
C ARG A 96 -0.58 -7.40 8.60
N GLY A 97 0.04 -7.39 7.43
CA GLY A 97 0.98 -6.37 7.01
C GLY A 97 2.45 -6.70 7.24
N LYS A 98 3.33 -5.85 6.70
CA LYS A 98 4.77 -5.85 6.92
C LYS A 98 5.34 -4.46 6.62
N GLN A 99 5.99 -3.82 7.60
CA GLN A 99 6.30 -2.39 7.56
C GLN A 99 5.03 -1.56 7.23
N LEU A 100 5.08 -0.60 6.30
CA LEU A 100 3.94 0.27 5.98
C LEU A 100 3.03 -0.27 4.86
N ASN A 101 3.21 -1.52 4.45
CA ASN A 101 2.21 -2.27 3.70
C ASN A 101 1.31 -3.03 4.68
N ASN A 102 0.11 -2.52 4.92
CA ASN A 102 -0.88 -3.07 5.86
C ASN A 102 -1.96 -3.93 5.20
N ALA A 103 -1.84 -4.18 3.89
CA ALA A 103 -2.77 -5.01 3.12
C ALA A 103 -2.88 -6.44 3.64
N VAL A 104 -4.05 -7.06 3.49
CA VAL A 104 -4.31 -8.45 3.89
C VAL A 104 -4.90 -9.24 2.73
N SER A 105 -4.32 -10.41 2.43
CA SER A 105 -4.88 -11.29 1.39
C SER A 105 -6.33 -11.66 1.68
N GLY A 106 -7.20 -11.54 0.66
CA GLY A 106 -8.64 -11.78 0.79
C GLY A 106 -9.47 -10.62 1.37
N ALA A 107 -8.81 -9.52 1.76
CA ALA A 107 -9.47 -8.33 2.29
C ALA A 107 -10.47 -7.74 1.30
N LYS A 108 -11.56 -7.21 1.85
CA LYS A 108 -12.59 -6.45 1.17
C LYS A 108 -12.66 -5.04 1.76
N THR A 109 -13.52 -4.18 1.22
CA THR A 109 -13.69 -2.82 1.75
C THR A 109 -14.07 -2.77 3.23
N GLN A 110 -14.76 -3.79 3.73
CA GLN A 110 -15.13 -3.96 5.14
C GLN A 110 -13.91 -4.06 6.07
N ASP A 111 -12.77 -4.54 5.57
CA ASP A 111 -11.55 -4.75 6.34
C ASP A 111 -10.65 -3.50 6.39
N LEU A 112 -10.92 -2.48 5.57
CA LEU A 112 -10.06 -1.29 5.44
C LEU A 112 -9.92 -0.53 6.76
N ASN A 113 -10.97 -0.49 7.58
CA ASN A 113 -10.94 0.20 8.86
C ASN A 113 -9.91 -0.45 9.82
N ASP A 114 -9.82 -1.77 9.79
CA ASP A 114 -8.85 -2.52 10.59
C ASP A 114 -7.43 -2.35 10.05
N GLU A 115 -7.24 -2.34 8.73
CA GLU A 115 -5.97 -2.02 8.09
C GLU A 115 -5.47 -0.63 8.47
N MET A 116 -6.34 0.38 8.38
CA MET A 116 -6.00 1.77 8.70
C MET A 116 -5.66 1.94 10.19
N THR A 117 -6.42 1.31 11.09
CA THR A 117 -6.15 1.34 12.53
C THR A 117 -4.77 0.74 12.86
N ARG A 118 -4.41 -0.39 12.23
CA ARG A 118 -3.08 -0.99 12.40
C ARG A 118 -1.98 -0.09 11.84
N LEU A 119 -2.19 0.48 10.66
CA LEU A 119 -1.24 1.38 10.01
C LEU A 119 -0.96 2.62 10.87
N ILE A 120 -1.99 3.32 11.35
CA ILE A 120 -1.86 4.49 12.22
C ILE A 120 -1.11 4.15 13.50
N LYS A 121 -1.45 3.02 14.14
CA LYS A 121 -0.76 2.54 15.33
C LYS A 121 0.72 2.29 15.04
N HIS A 122 1.04 1.70 13.89
CA HIS A 122 2.42 1.40 13.51
C HIS A 122 3.22 2.68 13.22
N ILE A 123 2.64 3.65 12.50
CA ILE A 123 3.26 4.96 12.26
C ILE A 123 3.53 5.67 13.59
N ASN A 124 2.53 5.77 14.46
CA ASN A 124 2.67 6.43 15.76
C ASN A 124 3.66 5.76 16.71
N ARG A 125 4.01 4.48 16.48
CA ARG A 125 4.94 3.74 17.35
C ARG A 125 6.36 3.74 16.78
N GLU A 126 6.51 3.39 15.50
CA GLU A 126 7.79 3.02 14.90
C GLU A 126 8.27 4.01 13.82
N TYR A 127 7.38 4.85 13.28
CA TYR A 127 7.67 5.81 12.21
C TYR A 127 7.20 7.23 12.56
N LYS A 128 7.45 7.64 13.80
CA LYS A 128 6.99 8.94 14.34
C LYS A 128 7.54 10.12 13.57
N ASP A 129 8.75 9.99 13.03
CA ASP A 129 9.45 11.03 12.31
C ASP A 129 8.83 11.33 10.93
N ILE A 130 8.10 10.39 10.33
CA ILE A 130 7.34 10.66 9.10
C ILE A 130 5.88 11.03 9.37
N LYS A 131 5.44 11.14 10.64
CA LYS A 131 4.03 11.35 10.98
C LYS A 131 3.46 12.60 10.29
N HIS A 132 4.21 13.69 10.30
CA HIS A 132 3.80 14.97 9.70
C HIS A 132 4.42 15.23 8.32
N GLU A 133 5.16 14.25 7.78
CA GLU A 133 5.77 14.33 6.47
C GLU A 133 4.80 13.90 5.37
N TRP A 134 5.10 14.29 4.13
CA TRP A 134 4.35 13.86 2.96
C TRP A 134 4.47 12.36 2.71
N LYS A 135 3.34 11.73 2.40
CA LYS A 135 3.25 10.29 2.15
C LYS A 135 2.46 10.06 0.88
N LEU A 136 2.87 9.07 0.10
CA LEU A 136 2.07 8.52 -0.98
C LEU A 136 1.37 7.28 -0.47
N ILE A 137 0.03 7.27 -0.51
CA ILE A 137 -0.79 6.15 -0.02
C ILE A 137 -1.45 5.48 -1.23
N THR A 138 -1.21 4.18 -1.39
CA THR A 138 -1.93 3.37 -2.38
C THR A 138 -3.04 2.56 -1.71
N LEU A 139 -4.25 2.66 -2.24
CA LEU A 139 -5.42 1.87 -1.84
C LEU A 139 -5.84 1.00 -3.04
N PHE A 140 -5.52 -0.30 -2.99
CA PHE A 140 -5.93 -1.27 -4.01
C PHE A 140 -6.77 -2.36 -3.36
N ILE A 141 -8.08 -2.21 -3.45
CA ILE A 141 -9.09 -3.04 -2.79
C ILE A 141 -10.30 -3.16 -3.73
N GLY A 142 -11.07 -4.24 -3.60
CA GLY A 142 -12.38 -4.37 -4.23
C GLY A 142 -12.53 -5.57 -5.15
N ALA A 143 -11.42 -6.17 -5.61
CA ALA A 143 -11.47 -7.40 -6.39
C ALA A 143 -12.23 -8.50 -5.63
N ASN A 144 -11.92 -8.67 -4.34
CA ASN A 144 -12.62 -9.63 -3.49
C ASN A 144 -14.10 -9.28 -3.26
N ASN A 145 -14.51 -8.00 -3.31
CA ASN A 145 -15.93 -7.63 -3.22
C ASN A 145 -16.68 -8.08 -4.48
N VAL A 146 -16.10 -7.84 -5.66
CA VAL A 146 -16.68 -8.24 -6.94
C VAL A 146 -16.69 -9.76 -7.10
N CYS A 147 -15.65 -10.48 -6.68
CA CYS A 147 -15.61 -11.95 -6.73
C CYS A 147 -16.80 -12.59 -6.00
N MET A 148 -17.27 -11.99 -4.90
CA MET A 148 -18.44 -12.50 -4.16
C MET A 148 -19.73 -12.48 -4.99
N LEU A 149 -19.81 -11.64 -6.02
CA LEU A 149 -20.94 -11.61 -6.95
C LEU A 149 -21.04 -12.91 -7.77
N CYS A 150 -19.95 -13.65 -7.89
CA CYS A 150 -19.87 -14.88 -8.68
C CYS A 150 -20.20 -16.15 -7.86
N GLU A 151 -20.44 -16.04 -6.55
CA GLU A 151 -20.62 -17.19 -5.66
C GLU A 151 -21.99 -17.16 -4.95
N PRO A 152 -23.07 -17.71 -5.56
CA PRO A 152 -24.33 -17.91 -4.84
C PRO A 152 -24.15 -18.84 -3.62
N PRO A 153 -24.82 -18.58 -2.47
CA PRO A 153 -25.78 -17.51 -2.23
C PRO A 153 -25.15 -16.19 -1.75
N LEU A 154 -23.82 -16.11 -1.64
CA LEU A 154 -23.10 -14.95 -1.10
C LEU A 154 -23.32 -13.70 -1.97
N SER A 155 -23.50 -13.88 -3.27
CA SER A 155 -23.86 -12.81 -4.21
C SER A 155 -25.16 -12.06 -3.87
N GLN A 156 -26.03 -12.66 -3.04
CA GLN A 156 -27.28 -12.06 -2.59
C GLN A 156 -27.15 -11.34 -1.25
N LEU A 157 -26.00 -11.42 -0.57
CA LEU A 157 -25.77 -10.77 0.71
C LEU A 157 -25.44 -9.29 0.47
N PRO A 158 -26.34 -8.34 0.80
CA PRO A 158 -26.13 -6.92 0.50
C PRO A 158 -24.86 -6.40 1.17
N GLY A 159 -24.56 -6.90 2.38
CA GLY A 159 -23.36 -6.58 3.17
C GLY A 159 -22.02 -6.83 2.48
N LEU A 160 -21.97 -7.60 1.39
CA LEU A 160 -20.75 -8.01 0.70
C LEU A 160 -20.68 -7.51 -0.75
N ALA A 161 -21.84 -7.38 -1.39
CA ALA A 161 -21.99 -7.16 -2.83
C ALA A 161 -22.52 -5.76 -3.22
N SER A 162 -23.05 -4.99 -2.26
CA SER A 162 -23.66 -3.69 -2.56
C SER A 162 -22.64 -2.61 -2.92
N ALA A 163 -22.95 -1.84 -3.97
CA ALA A 163 -22.16 -0.67 -4.37
C ALA A 163 -22.16 0.43 -3.29
N ASP A 164 -23.29 0.65 -2.60
CA ASP A 164 -23.40 1.66 -1.56
C ASP A 164 -22.48 1.34 -0.37
N ILE A 165 -22.42 0.06 0.02
CA ILE A 165 -21.53 -0.39 1.11
C ILE A 165 -20.07 -0.30 0.69
N PHE A 166 -19.76 -0.57 -0.58
CA PHE A 166 -18.43 -0.34 -1.12
C PHE A 166 -18.03 1.13 -1.01
N GLU A 167 -18.89 2.04 -1.48
CA GLU A 167 -18.65 3.48 -1.42
C GLU A 167 -18.48 3.96 0.02
N GLU A 168 -19.39 3.58 0.91
CA GLU A 168 -19.38 3.98 2.32
C GLU A 168 -18.04 3.59 2.99
N ASN A 169 -17.62 2.33 2.84
CA ASN A 169 -16.37 1.85 3.44
C ASN A 169 -15.14 2.56 2.88
N VAL A 170 -15.09 2.82 1.56
CA VAL A 170 -13.97 3.55 0.95
C VAL A 170 -13.97 5.01 1.38
N ARG A 171 -15.12 5.67 1.42
CA ARG A 171 -15.26 7.06 1.89
C ARG A 171 -14.80 7.18 3.35
N ASN A 172 -15.21 6.24 4.20
CA ASN A 172 -14.79 6.21 5.60
C ASN A 172 -13.28 6.11 5.74
N VAL A 173 -12.59 5.23 5.00
CA VAL A 173 -11.12 5.14 5.10
C VAL A 173 -10.42 6.39 4.56
N LEU A 174 -10.95 7.02 3.51
CA LEU A 174 -10.41 8.27 2.96
C LEU A 174 -10.54 9.44 3.94
N GLU A 175 -11.67 9.53 4.65
CA GLU A 175 -11.82 10.53 5.72
C GLU A 175 -10.84 10.29 6.87
N ARG A 176 -10.61 9.03 7.25
CA ARG A 176 -9.58 8.70 8.26
C ARG A 176 -8.18 9.10 7.79
N ILE A 177 -7.81 8.80 6.55
CA ILE A 177 -6.54 9.26 5.95
C ILE A 177 -6.40 10.79 6.01
N ARG A 178 -7.50 11.53 5.83
CA ARG A 178 -7.51 12.99 5.86
C ARG A 178 -7.36 13.57 7.28
N THR A 179 -7.78 12.83 8.31
CA THR A 179 -8.02 13.37 9.66
C THR A 179 -7.16 12.78 10.78
N GLU A 180 -6.55 11.61 10.58
CA GLU A 180 -5.73 10.89 11.58
C GLU A 180 -4.25 10.79 11.18
#